data_AF-A0A3M1UZF6-F1
#
_entry.id   AF-A0A3M1UZF6-F1
#
_cell.length_a   1.000
_cell.length_b   1.000
_cell.length_c   1.000
_cell.angle_alpha   90.00
_cell.angle_beta   90.00
_cell.angle_gamma   90.00
#
_symmetry.space_group_name_H-M   'P 1'
#
loop_
_entity.id
_entity.type
_entity.pdbx_description
1 polymer ?
#
loop_
_entity_poly.entity_id
_entity_poly.type
_entity_poly.pdbx_seq_one_letter_code
_entity_poly.pdbx_strand_id
1 'polypeptide(L)'
;MQPSLTSKLDAAWLGLARPRNWLLFLLVYLALHMGMRLLLSDTLQLDDAEQLIQSQGLQLNYGNFQPPFYTWVLWGIWQLTAPSMLILYLIRYAIIGLTFWLWHRVSLLLFD
;
A
#
# COMPACT_ATOMS: atom_id res chain seq x y z
N MET A 1 1.29 -7.99 45.39
CA MET A 1 2.63 -7.70 44.84
C MET A 1 2.43 -7.10 43.45
N GLN A 2 2.80 -5.84 43.22
CA GLN A 2 2.58 -5.19 41.92
C GLN A 2 3.60 -5.70 40.89
N PRO A 3 3.20 -6.01 39.65
CA PRO A 3 4.13 -6.47 38.61
C PRO A 3 5.14 -5.36 38.25
N SER A 4 6.41 -5.75 38.09
CA SER A 4 7.50 -4.85 37.70
C SER A 4 7.28 -4.27 36.30
N LEU A 5 7.86 -3.10 36.01
CA LEU A 5 7.72 -2.43 34.70
C LEU A 5 8.12 -3.35 33.53
N THR A 6 9.17 -4.15 33.69
CA THR A 6 9.65 -5.11 32.69
C THR A 6 8.57 -6.14 32.33
N SER A 7 7.94 -6.74 33.34
CA SER A 7 6.87 -7.73 33.12
C SER A 7 5.65 -7.17 32.38
N LYS A 8 5.35 -5.87 32.55
CA LYS A 8 4.27 -5.19 31.83
C LYS A 8 4.64 -4.94 30.37
N LEU A 9 5.88 -4.55 30.10
CA LEU A 9 6.39 -4.38 28.74
C LEU A 9 6.42 -5.70 28.00
N ASP A 10 6.91 -6.77 28.63
CA ASP A 10 6.96 -8.11 28.04
C ASP A 10 5.55 -8.62 27.67
N ALA A 11 4.58 -8.43 28.55
CA ALA A 11 3.18 -8.78 28.27
C ALA A 11 2.60 -7.96 27.10
N ALA A 12 2.95 -6.68 26.99
CA ALA A 12 2.54 -5.83 25.87
C ALA A 12 3.17 -6.27 24.55
N TRP A 13 4.48 -6.55 24.53
CA TRP A 13 5.20 -7.04 23.35
C TRP A 13 4.66 -8.38 22.86
N LEU A 14 4.44 -9.33 23.78
CA LEU A 14 3.82 -10.63 23.46
C LEU A 14 2.38 -10.46 22.98
N GLY A 15 1.66 -9.47 23.50
CA GLY A 15 0.32 -9.10 23.03
C GLY A 15 0.33 -8.57 21.60
N LEU A 16 1.31 -7.71 21.27
CA LEU A 16 1.51 -7.14 19.93
C LEU A 16 1.96 -8.20 18.91
N ALA A 17 2.86 -9.10 19.29
CA ALA A 17 3.40 -10.14 18.40
C ALA A 17 2.39 -11.25 18.01
N ARG A 18 1.13 -11.18 18.48
CA ARG A 18 0.10 -12.17 18.15
C ARG A 18 -0.24 -12.15 16.65
N PRO A 19 -0.48 -13.31 16.00
CA PRO A 19 -0.88 -13.38 14.59
C PRO A 19 -2.11 -12.53 14.24
N ARG A 20 -3.02 -12.33 15.21
CA ARG A 20 -4.21 -11.48 15.04
C ARG A 20 -3.87 -10.02 14.69
N ASN A 21 -2.69 -9.54 15.05
CA ASN A 21 -2.28 -8.15 14.81
C ASN A 21 -1.54 -7.97 13.48
N TRP A 22 -1.46 -9.00 12.63
CA TRP A 22 -0.71 -8.92 11.38
C TRP A 22 -1.11 -7.72 10.50
N LEU A 23 -2.42 -7.43 10.43
CA LEU A 23 -2.95 -6.32 9.63
C LEU A 23 -2.45 -4.97 10.13
N LEU A 24 -2.34 -4.80 11.45
CA LEU A 24 -1.76 -3.59 12.04
C LEU A 24 -0.30 -3.42 11.61
N PHE A 25 0.50 -4.49 11.67
CA PHE A 25 1.90 -4.42 11.20
C PHE A 25 2.01 -4.13 9.71
N LEU A 26 1.15 -4.72 8.88
CA LEU A 26 1.09 -4.40 7.45
C LEU A 26 0.79 -2.92 7.24
N LEU A 27 -0.24 -2.37 7.91
CA LEU A 27 -0.62 -0.97 7.75
C LEU A 27 0.49 -0.02 8.23
N VAL A 28 1.13 -0.31 9.36
CA VAL A 28 2.27 0.47 9.87
C VAL A 28 3.42 0.42 8.88
N TYR A 29 3.76 -0.76 8.35
CA TYR A 29 4.81 -0.93 7.35
C TYR A 29 4.53 -0.12 6.09
N LEU A 30 3.33 -0.23 5.51
CA LEU A 30 2.95 0.49 4.29
C LEU A 30 2.95 2.01 4.54
N ALA A 31 2.45 2.46 5.69
CA ALA A 31 2.43 3.88 6.05
C ALA A 31 3.85 4.45 6.21
N LEU A 32 4.75 3.73 6.91
CA LEU A 32 6.14 4.13 7.04
C LEU A 32 6.84 4.18 5.69
N HIS A 33 6.65 3.16 4.85
CA HIS A 33 7.29 3.10 3.53
C HIS A 33 6.77 4.20 2.60
N MET A 34 5.45 4.44 2.57
CA MET A 34 4.86 5.55 1.82
C MET A 34 5.36 6.91 2.34
N GLY A 35 5.41 7.08 3.66
CA GLY A 35 5.93 8.29 4.30
C GLY A 35 7.40 8.55 3.92
N MET A 36 8.26 7.54 4.01
CA MET A 36 9.65 7.65 3.57
C MET A 36 9.74 8.04 2.09
N ARG A 37 8.91 7.42 1.23
CA ARG A 37 8.91 7.75 -0.19
C ARG A 37 8.51 9.21 -0.45
N LEU A 38 7.48 9.71 0.22
CA LEU A 38 6.97 11.06 0.05
C LEU A 38 7.85 12.14 0.68
N LEU A 39 8.58 11.82 1.76
CA LEU A 39 9.38 12.80 2.51
C LEU A 39 10.83 12.90 2.02
N LEU A 40 11.38 11.86 1.38
CA LEU A 40 12.77 11.83 0.97
C LEU A 40 13.01 12.44 -0.42
N SER A 41 12.01 12.40 -1.31
CA SER A 41 12.13 12.98 -2.65
C SER A 41 10.78 13.39 -3.22
N ASP A 42 10.69 14.65 -3.64
CA ASP A 42 9.54 15.18 -4.40
C ASP A 42 9.62 14.87 -5.89
N THR A 43 10.71 14.25 -6.35
CA THR A 43 10.87 13.87 -7.76
C THR A 43 10.07 12.62 -8.07
N LEU A 44 9.31 12.68 -9.16
CA LEU A 44 8.72 11.50 -9.76
C LEU A 44 9.84 10.59 -10.25
N GLN A 45 9.76 9.30 -9.89
CA GLN A 45 10.56 8.30 -10.59
C GLN A 45 10.07 8.19 -12.03
N LEU A 46 10.93 7.67 -12.91
CA LEU A 46 10.64 7.56 -14.33
C LEU A 46 9.32 6.82 -14.59
N ASP A 47 9.10 5.69 -13.92
CA ASP A 47 7.87 4.90 -14.02
C ASP A 47 6.64 5.67 -13.53
N ASP A 48 6.77 6.42 -12.42
CA ASP A 48 5.70 7.24 -11.88
C ASP A 48 5.31 8.38 -12.84
N ALA A 49 6.30 9.01 -13.47
CA ALA A 49 6.08 10.07 -14.46
C ALA A 49 5.42 9.52 -15.73
N GLU A 50 5.93 8.40 -16.25
CA GLU A 50 5.32 7.69 -17.38
C GLU A 50 3.86 7.34 -17.08
N GLN A 51 3.58 6.80 -15.89
CA GLN A 51 2.23 6.45 -15.49
C GLN A 51 1.30 7.67 -15.39
N LEU A 52 1.77 8.80 -14.86
CA LEU A 52 1.00 10.05 -14.80
C LEU A 52 0.63 10.53 -16.21
N ILE A 53 1.58 10.48 -17.16
CA ILE A 53 1.37 10.89 -18.55
C ILE A 53 0.42 9.93 -19.26
N GLN A 54 0.63 8.62 -19.11
CA GLN A 54 -0.19 7.59 -19.77
C GLN A 54 -1.63 7.59 -19.26
N SER A 55 -1.85 7.85 -17.97
CA SER A 55 -3.19 7.88 -17.36
C SER A 55 -4.03 9.10 -17.73
N GLN A 56 -3.54 9.99 -18.61
CA GLN A 56 -4.34 11.10 -19.14
C GLN A 56 -5.39 10.67 -20.19
N GLY A 57 -5.29 9.44 -20.71
CA GLY A 57 -6.27 8.90 -21.65
C GLY A 57 -6.43 7.40 -21.51
N LEU A 58 -7.50 6.87 -22.08
CA LEU A 58 -7.74 5.42 -22.15
C LEU A 58 -7.17 4.86 -23.45
N GLN A 59 -6.16 4.02 -23.32
CA GLN A 59 -5.58 3.23 -24.40
C GLN A 59 -5.57 1.74 -24.01
N LEU A 60 -5.56 0.86 -25.01
CA LEU A 60 -5.41 -0.58 -24.80
C LEU A 60 -3.94 -1.00 -24.70
N ASN A 61 -3.03 -0.21 -25.28
CA ASN A 61 -1.60 -0.48 -25.30
C ASN A 61 -0.83 0.77 -24.88
N TYR A 62 -0.17 0.73 -23.73
CA TYR A 62 0.68 1.80 -23.22
C TYR A 62 2.19 1.53 -23.46
N GLY A 63 2.51 0.46 -24.20
CA GLY A 63 3.87 -0.04 -24.36
C GLY A 63 4.29 -0.99 -23.24
N ASN A 64 5.50 -1.54 -23.38
CA ASN A 64 6.18 -2.39 -22.39
C ASN A 64 5.34 -3.56 -21.82
N PHE A 65 4.38 -4.09 -22.59
CA PHE A 65 3.42 -5.12 -22.16
C PHE A 65 2.66 -4.79 -20.86
N GLN A 66 2.48 -3.51 -20.55
CA GLN A 66 1.77 -3.09 -19.36
C GLN A 66 0.25 -3.31 -19.52
N PRO A 67 -0.40 -4.08 -18.63
CA PRO A 67 -1.85 -4.24 -18.66
C PRO A 67 -2.56 -2.89 -18.46
N PRO A 68 -3.64 -2.61 -19.21
CA PRO A 68 -4.20 -1.26 -19.25
C PRO A 68 -5.07 -0.94 -18.02
N PHE A 69 -5.50 -1.95 -17.27
CA PHE A 69 -6.47 -1.81 -16.18
C PHE A 69 -6.03 -0.83 -15.08
N TYR A 70 -4.77 -0.92 -14.64
CA TYR A 70 -4.25 0.00 -13.63
C TYR A 70 -4.29 1.45 -14.11
N THR A 71 -3.87 1.69 -15.35
CA THR A 71 -3.91 3.01 -15.99
C THR A 71 -5.34 3.54 -16.13
N TRP A 72 -6.31 2.68 -16.43
CA TRP A 72 -7.73 3.05 -16.51
C TRP A 72 -8.32 3.45 -15.16
N VAL A 73 -7.93 2.77 -14.07
CA VAL A 73 -8.33 3.15 -12.72
C VAL A 73 -7.81 4.54 -12.39
N LEU A 74 -6.53 4.81 -12.67
CA LEU A 74 -5.94 6.13 -12.47
C LEU A 74 -6.63 7.20 -13.32
N TRP A 75 -6.88 6.92 -14.61
CA TRP A 75 -7.64 7.81 -15.48
C TRP A 75 -9.02 8.19 -14.90
N GLY A 76 -9.74 7.21 -14.33
CA GLY A 76 -11.02 7.44 -13.66
C GLY A 76 -10.90 8.33 -12.42
N ILE A 77 -9.84 8.16 -11.63
CA ILE A 77 -9.56 8.99 -10.45
C ILE A 77 -9.21 10.43 -10.87
N TRP A 78 -8.53 10.60 -11.99
CA TRP A 78 -8.20 11.93 -12.54
C TRP A 78 -9.43 12.69 -13.06
N GLN A 79 -10.57 12.02 -13.26
CA GLN A 79 -11.83 12.72 -13.55
C GLN A 79 -12.38 13.45 -12.31
N LEU A 80 -11.96 13.04 -11.11
CA LEU A 80 -12.44 13.58 -9.84
C LEU A 80 -11.37 14.46 -9.15
N THR A 81 -10.11 14.31 -9.53
CA THR A 81 -8.96 14.93 -8.87
C THR A 81 -7.90 15.33 -9.90
N ALA A 82 -7.05 16.31 -9.58
CA ALA A 82 -5.89 16.60 -10.43
C ALA A 82 -4.84 15.46 -10.33
N PRO A 83 -4.11 15.15 -11.42
CA PRO A 83 -3.00 14.21 -11.38
C PRO A 83 -2.00 14.60 -10.28
N SER A 84 -1.77 13.69 -9.33
CA SER A 84 -0.87 13.96 -8.22
C SER A 84 -0.07 12.74 -7.80
N MET A 85 1.17 13.00 -7.40
CA MET A 85 2.09 12.01 -6.86
C MET A 85 1.52 11.36 -5.58
N LEU A 86 0.90 12.16 -4.69
CA LEU A 86 0.29 11.66 -3.47
C LEU A 86 -0.80 10.64 -3.75
N ILE A 87 -1.76 10.97 -4.63
CA ILE A 87 -2.86 10.07 -4.97
C ILE A 87 -2.32 8.82 -5.67
N LEU A 88 -1.34 8.96 -6.57
CA LEU A 88 -0.69 7.82 -7.23
C LEU A 88 -0.17 6.80 -6.20
N TYR A 89 0.56 7.25 -5.18
CA TYR A 89 1.03 6.36 -4.13
C TYR A 89 -0.10 5.82 -3.26
N LEU A 90 -1.07 6.64 -2.85
CA LEU A 90 -2.20 6.16 -2.06
C LEU A 90 -2.88 4.97 -2.73
N ILE A 91 -3.11 5.05 -4.05
CA ILE A 91 -3.68 3.94 -4.83
C ILE A 91 -2.72 2.75 -4.90
N ARG A 92 -1.43 2.98 -5.18
CA ARG A 92 -0.41 1.91 -5.20
C ARG A 92 -0.35 1.13 -3.88
N TYR A 93 -0.25 1.82 -2.75
CA TYR A 93 -0.20 1.19 -1.43
C TYR A 93 -1.55 0.56 -1.03
N ALA A 94 -2.68 1.13 -1.46
CA ALA A 94 -3.98 0.51 -1.25
C ALA A 94 -4.11 -0.83 -2.00
N ILE A 95 -3.66 -0.92 -3.26
CA ILE A 95 -3.66 -2.16 -4.05
C ILE A 95 -2.73 -3.21 -3.41
N ILE A 96 -1.53 -2.80 -2.98
CA ILE A 96 -0.59 -3.68 -2.29
C ILE A 96 -1.22 -4.21 -0.99
N GLY A 97 -1.78 -3.32 -0.16
CA GLY A 97 -2.45 -3.69 1.08
C GLY A 97 -3.62 -4.65 0.87
N LEU A 98 -4.46 -4.38 -0.14
CA LEU A 98 -5.57 -5.24 -0.51
C LEU A 98 -5.08 -6.63 -0.97
N THR A 99 -3.99 -6.68 -1.75
CA THR A 99 -3.40 -7.95 -2.22
C THR A 99 -2.95 -8.81 -1.04
N PHE A 100 -2.18 -8.25 -0.11
CA PHE A 100 -1.76 -8.97 1.09
C PHE A 100 -2.94 -9.40 1.96
N TRP A 101 -3.96 -8.54 2.10
CA TRP A 101 -5.16 -8.87 2.86
C TRP A 101 -5.91 -10.05 2.22
N LEU A 102 -6.15 -10.00 0.90
CA LEU A 102 -6.80 -11.10 0.17
C LEU A 102 -5.99 -12.38 0.27
N TRP A 103 -4.66 -12.32 0.11
CA TRP A 103 -3.79 -13.48 0.28
C TRP A 103 -3.93 -14.09 1.68
N HIS A 104 -3.95 -13.26 2.72
CA HIS A 104 -4.16 -13.73 4.08
C HIS A 104 -5.55 -14.39 4.24
N ARG A 105 -6.61 -13.83 3.65
CA ARG A 105 -7.95 -14.44 3.67
C ARG A 105 -7.98 -15.80 2.95
N VAL A 106 -7.30 -15.91 1.82
CA VAL A 106 -7.16 -17.18 1.08
C VAL A 106 -6.35 -18.19 1.89
N SER A 107 -5.27 -17.76 2.54
CA SER A 107 -4.45 -18.63 3.40
C SER A 107 -5.26 -19.18 4.57
N LEU A 108 -6.10 -18.36 5.22
CA LEU A 108 -7.01 -18.86 6.25
C LEU A 108 -7.98 -19.89 5.64
N LEU A 109 -8.61 -19.57 4.50
CA LEU A 109 -9.54 -20.50 3.85
C LEU A 109 -8.92 -21.86 3.45
N LEU A 110 -7.65 -21.90 3.06
CA LEU A 110 -6.97 -23.11 2.58
C LEU A 110 -6.33 -23.95 3.70
N PHE A 111 -5.96 -23.32 4.81
CA PHE A 111 -5.18 -23.93 5.88
C PHE A 111 -5.86 -23.90 7.26
N ASP A 112 -7.09 -23.37 7.35
CA ASP A 112 -8.03 -23.64 8.46
C ASP A 112 -8.63 -25.05 8.32
#